data_AF-A0A7M1KUP9-F1
#
_entry.id   AF-A0A7M1KUP9-F1
#
_cell.length_a   1.000
_cell.length_b   1.000
_cell.length_c   1.000
_cell.angle_alpha   90.00
_cell.angle_beta   90.00
_cell.angle_gamma   90.00
#
_symmetry.space_group_name_H-M   'P 1'
#
loop_
_entity.id
_entity.type
_entity.pdbx_description
1 polymer ?
#
loop_
_entity_poly.entity_id
_entity_poly.type
_entity_poly.pdbx_seq_one_letter_code
_entity_poly.pdbx_strand_id
1 'polypeptide(L)'
;MRRVIIDSDTAGDDTTAILMALKYFKVEGVTIVAGNVAFDQEVENALTTIETYNPGYKVPVYKGYQSPMIALPNAKHDTVEEIQGGNGMGDAVFPKPQQEPENDHAVDFIIDTIKANPGEIEILALAPLTNIAMAIKKAPEIAADIKHIWIMGGVNNRLGNMNVSAEYNFYVDPEAARIVLNASTAKTMVTWDASLDFGVMYEEDIEEIQALNTKGSKFFLDINMFVREFELAKRGIDGITCTDSLLVAVAAVPELMLQATEYYVDVETQGQFARGYNVVDWEEEFKHAPNCRVAERISSQGFKDQLVSLLAEIQ
;
A
#
# COMPACT_ATOMS: atom_id res chain seq x y z
N MET A 1 -3.31 18.33 -11.12
CA MET A 1 -2.86 16.99 -10.73
C MET A 1 -3.89 16.42 -9.76
N ARG A 2 -4.22 15.13 -9.82
CA ARG A 2 -5.16 14.53 -8.85
C ARG A 2 -4.57 14.59 -7.45
N ARG A 3 -5.43 14.69 -6.42
CA ARG A 3 -5.03 14.90 -5.02
C ARG A 3 -5.19 13.60 -4.26
N VAL A 4 -4.16 13.22 -3.50
CA VAL A 4 -4.14 11.95 -2.76
C VAL A 4 -3.73 12.12 -1.31
N ILE A 5 -4.29 11.27 -0.46
CA ILE A 5 -3.70 10.88 0.83
C ILE A 5 -3.07 9.51 0.64
N ILE A 6 -1.89 9.29 1.19
CA ILE A 6 -1.23 7.98 1.23
C ILE A 6 -1.37 7.43 2.66
N ASP A 7 -1.91 6.23 2.83
CA ASP A 7 -1.94 5.52 4.11
C ASP A 7 -0.99 4.32 4.01
N SER A 8 0.07 4.30 4.83
CA SER A 8 1.25 3.44 4.67
C SER A 8 1.77 2.93 6.02
N ASP A 9 2.32 1.73 6.02
CA ASP A 9 3.09 1.09 7.10
C ASP A 9 4.56 0.99 6.65
N THR A 10 5.16 2.16 6.45
CA THR A 10 6.26 2.38 5.50
C THR A 10 7.49 1.49 5.70
N ALA A 11 7.61 0.47 4.84
CA ALA A 11 8.80 -0.36 4.66
C ALA A 11 8.94 -0.82 3.20
N GLY A 12 10.15 -1.15 2.76
CA GLY A 12 10.37 -1.77 1.44
C GLY A 12 9.69 -1.02 0.29
N ASP A 13 8.73 -1.68 -0.35
CA ASP A 13 8.01 -1.17 -1.51
C ASP A 13 7.12 0.05 -1.21
N ASP A 14 6.65 0.27 0.03
CA ASP A 14 5.95 1.51 0.40
C ASP A 14 6.77 2.75 0.05
N THR A 15 8.09 2.67 0.25
CA THR A 15 8.98 3.78 -0.06
C THR A 15 8.94 4.10 -1.55
N THR A 16 8.99 3.08 -2.40
CA THR A 16 8.87 3.21 -3.85
C THR A 16 7.50 3.74 -4.25
N ALA A 17 6.43 3.26 -3.60
CA ALA A 17 5.06 3.72 -3.83
C ALA A 17 4.87 5.19 -3.47
N ILE A 18 5.46 5.65 -2.35
CA ILE A 18 5.48 7.07 -1.97
C ILE A 18 6.25 7.91 -3.00
N LEU A 19 7.42 7.46 -3.47
CA LEU A 19 8.16 8.14 -4.54
C LEU A 19 7.32 8.28 -5.83
N MET A 20 6.62 7.21 -6.23
CA MET A 20 5.69 7.24 -7.37
C MET A 20 4.54 8.21 -7.13
N ALA A 21 3.95 8.21 -5.93
CA ALA A 21 2.84 9.09 -5.61
C ALA A 21 3.26 10.56 -5.67
N LEU A 22 4.44 10.90 -5.17
CA LEU A 22 4.99 12.27 -5.22
C LEU A 22 5.25 12.76 -6.65
N LYS A 23 5.53 11.85 -7.60
CA LYS A 23 5.69 12.17 -9.02
C LYS A 23 4.36 12.41 -9.73
N TYR A 24 3.35 11.57 -9.49
CA TYR A 24 2.12 11.55 -10.29
C TYR A 24 0.94 12.31 -9.65
N PHE A 25 1.01 12.61 -8.36
CA PHE A 25 -0.10 13.19 -7.59
C PHE A 25 0.31 14.41 -6.77
N LYS A 26 -0.68 15.24 -6.45
CA LYS A 26 -0.56 16.21 -5.37
C LYS A 26 -0.83 15.47 -4.07
N VAL A 27 0.23 15.14 -3.33
CA VAL A 27 0.11 14.46 -2.03
C VAL A 27 -0.26 15.49 -0.97
N GLU A 28 -1.44 15.34 -0.37
CA GLU A 28 -1.94 16.20 0.69
C GLU A 28 -1.30 15.86 2.04
N GLY A 29 -0.97 14.58 2.25
CA GLY A 29 -0.26 14.08 3.40
C GLY A 29 -0.07 12.56 3.34
N VAL A 30 0.84 12.07 4.17
CA VAL A 30 1.07 10.64 4.42
C VAL A 30 0.61 10.30 5.83
N THR A 31 -0.25 9.32 5.97
CA THR A 31 -0.72 8.78 7.24
C THR A 31 -0.03 7.46 7.53
N ILE A 32 0.45 7.29 8.76
CA ILE A 32 1.17 6.08 9.18
C ILE A 32 0.25 5.20 10.02
N VAL A 33 0.26 3.90 9.74
CA VAL A 33 -0.46 2.87 10.50
C VAL A 33 0.50 1.72 10.80
N ALA A 34 0.37 1.07 11.95
CA ALA A 34 1.22 -0.07 12.29
C ALA A 34 1.03 -1.23 11.31
N GLY A 35 2.15 -1.76 10.84
CA GLY A 35 2.22 -2.83 9.87
C GLY A 35 3.61 -3.46 9.83
N ASN A 36 4.31 -3.26 8.73
CA ASN A 36 5.55 -3.94 8.40
C ASN A 36 6.63 -3.95 9.50
N VAL A 37 6.87 -2.83 10.19
CA VAL A 37 7.98 -2.71 11.17
C VAL A 37 7.57 -1.89 12.40
N ALA A 38 8.50 -1.65 13.33
CA ALA A 38 8.22 -0.81 14.48
C ALA A 38 7.64 0.56 14.07
N PHE A 39 6.48 0.93 14.62
CA PHE A 39 5.71 2.10 14.18
C PHE A 39 6.51 3.42 14.06
N ASP A 40 7.36 3.75 15.02
CA ASP A 40 8.16 4.98 14.94
C ASP A 40 9.24 4.92 13.84
N GLN A 41 9.68 3.71 13.45
CA GLN A 41 10.55 3.50 12.30
C GLN A 41 9.80 3.73 10.98
N GLU A 42 8.55 3.28 10.86
CA GLU A 42 7.69 3.57 9.68
C GLU A 42 7.54 5.08 9.46
N VAL A 43 7.37 5.85 10.55
CA VAL A 43 7.31 7.33 10.49
C VAL A 43 8.62 7.92 9.97
N GLU A 44 9.77 7.48 10.51
CA GLU A 44 11.10 7.95 10.05
C GLU A 44 11.36 7.57 8.58
N ASN A 45 10.92 6.38 8.18
CA ASN A 45 11.02 5.86 6.82
C ASN A 45 10.23 6.74 5.83
N ALA A 46 8.98 7.07 6.13
CA ALA A 46 8.16 7.94 5.29
C ALA A 46 8.78 9.34 5.11
N LEU A 47 9.26 9.93 6.20
CA LEU A 47 9.93 11.24 6.17
C LEU A 47 11.22 11.20 5.33
N THR A 48 12.03 10.16 5.51
CA THR A 48 13.26 9.92 4.73
C THR A 48 12.96 9.79 3.24
N THR A 49 11.91 9.06 2.88
CA THR A 49 11.48 8.88 1.49
C THR A 49 11.01 10.20 0.86
N ILE A 50 10.22 11.00 1.57
CA ILE A 50 9.76 12.32 1.11
C ILE A 50 10.95 13.25 0.87
N GLU A 51 11.90 13.31 1.79
CA GLU A 51 13.13 14.12 1.64
C GLU A 51 14.05 13.59 0.54
N THR A 52 14.04 12.28 0.30
CA THR A 52 14.79 11.66 -0.79
C THR A 52 14.31 12.16 -2.15
N TYR A 53 12.98 12.20 -2.35
CA TYR A 53 12.35 12.74 -3.56
C TYR A 53 12.48 14.27 -3.66
N ASN A 54 12.33 14.97 -2.54
CA ASN A 54 12.36 16.43 -2.45
C ASN A 54 11.36 17.13 -3.41
N PRO A 55 10.04 17.00 -3.18
CA PRO A 55 9.00 17.48 -4.11
C PRO A 55 8.88 19.02 -4.22
N GLY A 56 9.72 19.80 -3.52
CA GLY A 56 9.67 21.26 -3.53
C GLY A 56 8.52 21.88 -2.73
N TYR A 57 7.74 21.07 -2.00
CA TYR A 57 6.73 21.51 -1.04
C TYR A 57 6.73 20.58 0.19
N LYS A 58 6.18 21.06 1.31
CA LYS A 58 6.03 20.23 2.52
C LYS A 58 4.92 19.20 2.32
N VAL A 59 5.24 17.92 2.46
CA VAL A 59 4.26 16.83 2.52
C VAL A 59 4.16 16.41 4.00
N PRO A 60 3.08 16.76 4.71
CA PRO A 60 2.96 16.44 6.13
C PRO A 60 2.83 14.93 6.34
N VAL A 61 3.41 14.43 7.44
CA VAL A 61 3.31 13.03 7.88
C VAL A 61 2.55 12.98 9.20
N TYR A 62 1.50 12.17 9.30
CA TYR A 62 0.65 12.08 10.48
C TYR A 62 0.72 10.68 11.10
N LYS A 63 0.93 10.62 12.41
CA LYS A 63 0.89 9.36 13.17
C LYS A 63 -0.57 8.90 13.33
N GLY A 64 -0.86 7.67 12.95
CA GLY A 64 -2.17 7.04 13.12
C GLY A 64 -2.17 5.93 14.17
N TYR A 65 -2.98 4.90 13.93
CA TYR A 65 -3.12 3.77 14.84
C TYR A 65 -1.87 2.89 14.86
N GLN A 66 -1.35 2.63 16.07
CA GLN A 66 -0.18 1.78 16.31
C GLN A 66 -0.53 0.30 16.51
N SER A 67 -1.78 -0.09 16.22
CA SER A 67 -2.27 -1.46 16.35
C SER A 67 -3.57 -1.61 15.57
N PRO A 68 -3.93 -2.83 15.12
CA PRO A 68 -5.25 -3.10 14.54
C PRO A 68 -6.37 -2.82 15.54
N MET A 69 -7.60 -2.66 15.04
CA MET A 69 -8.81 -2.40 15.84
C MET A 69 -9.05 -3.45 16.93
N ILE A 70 -8.75 -4.71 16.61
CA ILE A 70 -8.92 -5.83 17.53
C ILE A 70 -7.58 -6.55 17.70
N ALA A 71 -6.98 -6.38 18.89
CA ALA A 71 -5.84 -7.19 19.30
C ALA A 71 -6.33 -8.53 19.86
N LEU A 72 -6.20 -9.61 19.08
CA LEU A 72 -6.52 -10.96 19.57
C LEU A 72 -5.34 -11.52 20.37
N PRO A 73 -5.57 -12.22 21.50
CA PRO A 73 -4.49 -12.78 22.32
C PRO A 73 -3.51 -13.71 21.58
N ASN A 74 -3.96 -14.33 20.48
CA ASN A 74 -3.19 -15.27 19.65
C ASN A 74 -2.94 -14.73 18.22
N ALA A 75 -3.40 -13.52 17.91
CA ALA A 75 -3.04 -12.82 16.68
C ALA A 75 -2.33 -11.53 17.11
N LYS A 76 -1.08 -11.71 17.56
CA LYS A 76 -0.21 -10.55 17.65
C LYS A 76 -0.03 -10.03 16.23
N HIS A 77 -0.10 -8.72 16.10
CA HIS A 77 0.42 -8.03 14.95
C HIS A 77 1.92 -8.32 14.93
N ASP A 78 2.32 -9.29 14.10
CA ASP A 78 3.71 -9.62 13.88
C ASP A 78 4.19 -8.68 12.78
N THR A 79 5.13 -7.81 13.15
CA THR A 79 5.98 -7.09 12.21
C THR A 79 6.76 -8.12 11.38
N VAL A 80 7.18 -7.73 10.18
CA VAL A 80 7.82 -8.61 9.20
C VAL A 80 9.24 -8.13 8.87
N GLU A 81 10.03 -7.80 9.91
CA GLU A 81 11.43 -7.41 9.74
C GLU A 81 12.26 -8.48 9.01
N GLU A 82 11.87 -9.76 9.05
CA GLU A 82 12.52 -10.83 8.27
C GLU A 82 12.28 -10.72 6.76
N ILE A 83 11.33 -9.89 6.32
CA ILE A 83 11.02 -9.59 4.91
C ILE A 83 11.62 -8.25 4.49
N GLN A 84 11.57 -7.25 5.39
CA GLN A 84 11.89 -5.85 5.05
C GLN A 84 13.23 -5.34 5.62
N GLY A 85 13.93 -6.15 6.41
CA GLY A 85 15.07 -5.73 7.22
C GLY A 85 14.64 -5.14 8.57
N GLY A 86 15.57 -5.05 9.52
CA GLY A 86 15.30 -4.60 10.89
C GLY A 86 14.82 -3.16 11.00
N ASN A 87 15.13 -2.31 10.01
CA ASN A 87 14.63 -0.94 9.91
C ASN A 87 13.54 -0.75 8.85
N GLY A 88 13.08 -1.82 8.20
CA GLY A 88 12.11 -1.74 7.09
C GLY A 88 12.68 -1.15 5.80
N MET A 89 14.00 -0.95 5.72
CA MET A 89 14.69 -0.34 4.59
C MET A 89 15.90 -1.20 4.16
N GLY A 90 15.79 -2.53 4.23
CA GLY A 90 16.87 -3.44 3.85
C GLY A 90 18.14 -3.29 4.72
N ASP A 91 18.00 -2.78 5.95
CA ASP A 91 19.09 -2.41 6.86
C ASP A 91 20.03 -1.31 6.31
N ALA A 92 19.66 -0.66 5.21
CA ALA A 92 20.36 0.51 4.69
C ALA A 92 20.25 1.69 5.67
N VAL A 93 21.34 2.45 5.82
CA VAL A 93 21.39 3.58 6.75
C VAL A 93 21.29 4.89 5.98
N PHE A 94 20.20 5.60 6.20
CA PHE A 94 19.96 6.93 5.61
C PHE A 94 20.22 8.06 6.62
N PRO A 95 20.50 9.29 6.15
CA PRO A 95 20.52 10.45 7.02
C PRO A 95 19.16 10.65 7.70
N LYS A 96 19.18 11.03 8.98
CA LYS A 96 17.94 11.35 9.69
C LYS A 96 17.19 12.49 9.02
N PRO A 97 15.86 12.36 8.83
CA PRO A 97 15.07 13.42 8.23
C PRO A 97 15.09 14.69 9.09
N GLN A 98 15.02 15.85 8.45
CA GLN A 98 14.89 17.14 9.11
C GLN A 98 13.43 17.51 9.40
N GLN A 99 12.51 17.03 8.56
CA GLN A 99 11.09 17.17 8.78
C GLN A 99 10.65 16.26 9.94
N GLU A 100 9.79 16.80 10.81
CA GLU A 100 9.13 16.07 11.89
C GLU A 100 7.68 15.75 11.51
N PRO A 101 7.07 14.69 12.06
CA PRO A 101 5.65 14.42 11.86
C PRO A 101 4.78 15.52 12.50
N GLU A 102 3.57 15.69 11.99
CA GLU A 102 2.58 16.61 12.53
C GLU A 102 2.03 16.11 13.88
N ASN A 103 1.48 17.05 14.66
CA ASN A 103 0.92 16.75 15.99
C ASN A 103 -0.50 16.17 15.94
N ASP A 104 -1.27 16.46 14.89
CA ASP A 104 -2.63 15.95 14.73
C ASP A 104 -2.60 14.45 14.40
N HIS A 105 -3.66 13.73 14.78
CA HIS A 105 -3.76 12.31 14.50
C HIS A 105 -4.18 12.06 13.04
N ALA A 106 -3.65 11.02 12.40
CA ALA A 106 -3.93 10.66 11.00
C ALA A 106 -5.44 10.61 10.68
N VAL A 107 -6.24 10.02 11.57
CA VAL A 107 -7.71 9.94 11.42
C VAL A 107 -8.37 11.32 11.35
N ASP A 108 -7.93 12.26 12.18
CA ASP A 108 -8.48 13.62 12.17
C ASP A 108 -8.07 14.36 10.90
N PHE A 109 -6.81 14.21 10.49
CA PHE A 109 -6.32 14.72 9.21
C PHE A 109 -7.12 14.19 8.01
N ILE A 110 -7.40 12.87 7.95
CA ILE A 110 -8.21 12.27 6.88
C ILE A 110 -9.60 12.90 6.85
N ILE A 111 -10.29 12.96 8.00
CA ILE A 111 -11.65 13.51 8.11
C ILE A 111 -11.68 14.97 7.67
N ASP A 112 -10.79 15.80 8.21
CA ASP A 112 -10.78 17.24 7.96
C ASP A 112 -10.42 17.53 6.50
N THR A 113 -9.47 16.80 5.93
CA THR A 113 -9.06 16.94 4.52
C THR A 113 -10.20 16.57 3.57
N ILE A 114 -10.91 15.47 3.82
CA ILE A 114 -12.05 15.06 2.98
C ILE A 114 -13.20 16.05 3.12
N LYS A 115 -13.57 16.46 4.34
CA LYS A 115 -14.67 17.41 4.58
C LYS A 115 -14.43 18.77 3.95
N ALA A 116 -13.18 19.22 3.91
CA ALA A 116 -12.80 20.45 3.24
C ALA A 116 -12.82 20.34 1.71
N ASN A 117 -12.76 19.13 1.15
CA ASN A 117 -12.59 18.88 -0.29
C ASN A 117 -13.45 17.69 -0.78
N PRO A 118 -14.79 17.74 -0.60
CA PRO A 118 -15.66 16.61 -0.91
C PRO A 118 -15.64 16.28 -2.41
N GLY A 119 -15.45 15.01 -2.73
CA GLY A 119 -15.36 14.49 -4.10
C GLY A 119 -14.01 14.72 -4.79
N GLU A 120 -13.01 15.28 -4.11
CA GLU A 120 -11.70 15.59 -4.72
C GLU A 120 -10.57 14.63 -4.31
N ILE A 121 -10.64 14.08 -3.09
CA ILE A 121 -9.54 13.34 -2.47
C ILE A 121 -9.64 11.85 -2.79
N GLU A 122 -8.57 11.29 -3.37
CA GLU A 122 -8.35 9.85 -3.51
C GLU A 122 -7.45 9.36 -2.37
N ILE A 123 -7.62 8.12 -1.93
CA ILE A 123 -6.76 7.49 -0.91
C ILE A 123 -5.98 6.35 -1.56
N LEU A 124 -4.66 6.37 -1.43
CA LEU A 124 -3.77 5.26 -1.75
C LEU A 124 -3.56 4.47 -0.45
N ALA A 125 -4.29 3.38 -0.29
CA ALA A 125 -4.26 2.52 0.88
C ALA A 125 -3.28 1.36 0.63
N LEU A 126 -2.06 1.52 1.16
CA LEU A 126 -0.92 0.62 0.95
C LEU A 126 -0.73 -0.35 2.13
N ALA A 127 -1.49 -0.14 3.20
CA ALA A 127 -1.26 -0.71 4.52
C ALA A 127 -2.55 -1.32 5.11
N PRO A 128 -2.49 -1.94 6.31
CA PRO A 128 -3.68 -2.33 7.04
C PRO A 128 -4.68 -1.16 7.17
N LEU A 129 -5.94 -1.41 6.83
CA LEU A 129 -6.95 -0.37 6.57
C LEU A 129 -7.48 0.38 7.82
N THR A 130 -6.77 0.27 8.95
CA THR A 130 -7.18 0.72 10.28
C THR A 130 -7.50 2.21 10.32
N ASN A 131 -6.60 3.06 9.81
CA ASN A 131 -6.81 4.52 9.83
C ASN A 131 -8.05 4.92 9.02
N ILE A 132 -8.18 4.40 7.80
CA ILE A 132 -9.30 4.69 6.90
C ILE A 132 -10.62 4.22 7.51
N ALA A 133 -10.66 2.98 8.03
CA ALA A 133 -11.85 2.43 8.66
C ALA A 133 -12.24 3.21 9.92
N MET A 134 -11.28 3.67 10.72
CA MET A 134 -11.53 4.49 11.90
C MET A 134 -12.01 5.91 11.54
N ALA A 135 -11.52 6.49 10.44
CA ALA A 135 -12.03 7.75 9.91
C ALA A 135 -13.50 7.61 9.48
N ILE A 136 -13.83 6.57 8.72
CA ILE A 136 -15.22 6.28 8.30
C ILE A 136 -16.10 6.00 9.53
N LYS A 137 -15.63 5.28 10.54
CA LYS A 137 -16.42 5.04 11.75
C LYS A 137 -16.66 6.31 12.57
N LYS A 138 -15.66 7.20 12.64
CA LYS A 138 -15.74 8.45 13.40
C LYS A 138 -16.61 9.50 12.70
N ALA A 139 -16.58 9.55 11.37
CA ALA A 139 -17.37 10.46 10.55
C ALA A 139 -17.96 9.72 9.32
N PRO A 140 -19.02 8.91 9.49
CA PRO A 140 -19.57 8.07 8.42
C PRO A 140 -19.96 8.81 7.14
N GLU A 141 -20.31 10.09 7.25
CA GLU A 141 -20.64 10.95 6.12
C GLU A 141 -19.50 11.08 5.11
N ILE A 142 -18.23 10.98 5.53
CA ILE A 142 -17.08 11.16 4.63
C ILE A 142 -16.98 10.05 3.59
N ALA A 143 -17.60 8.88 3.83
CA ALA A 143 -17.54 7.76 2.88
C ALA A 143 -18.14 8.11 1.51
N ALA A 144 -19.12 9.02 1.46
CA ALA A 144 -19.69 9.51 0.21
C ALA A 144 -18.84 10.63 -0.43
N ASP A 145 -17.99 11.28 0.36
CA ASP A 145 -17.17 12.42 -0.06
C ASP A 145 -15.76 12.00 -0.51
N ILE A 146 -15.29 10.80 -0.15
CA ILE A 146 -14.05 10.25 -0.71
C ILE A 146 -14.26 9.95 -2.19
N LYS A 147 -13.39 10.47 -3.05
CA LYS A 147 -13.50 10.31 -4.49
C LYS A 147 -13.26 8.85 -4.92
N HIS A 148 -12.20 8.25 -4.40
CA HIS A 148 -11.81 6.86 -4.70
C HIS A 148 -10.86 6.32 -3.64
N ILE A 149 -10.94 5.03 -3.30
CA ILE A 149 -9.93 4.33 -2.50
C ILE A 149 -9.27 3.27 -3.38
N TRP A 150 -7.96 3.39 -3.55
CA TRP A 150 -7.11 2.40 -4.19
C TRP A 150 -6.50 1.53 -3.10
N ILE A 151 -6.71 0.22 -3.15
CA ILE A 151 -6.35 -0.71 -2.08
C ILE A 151 -5.33 -1.71 -2.61
N MET A 152 -4.13 -1.73 -2.03
CA MET A 152 -3.27 -2.90 -2.10
C MET A 152 -3.69 -3.83 -0.97
N GLY A 153 -4.14 -5.03 -1.32
CA GLY A 153 -4.46 -6.03 -0.32
C GLY A 153 -5.36 -7.14 -0.82
N GLY A 154 -5.49 -8.17 -0.01
CA GLY A 154 -6.29 -9.34 -0.32
C GLY A 154 -5.73 -10.18 -1.47
N VAL A 155 -6.52 -11.17 -1.85
CA VAL A 155 -6.25 -12.13 -2.94
C VAL A 155 -7.46 -12.23 -3.86
N ASN A 156 -7.24 -12.54 -5.13
CA ASN A 156 -8.32 -12.92 -6.04
C ASN A 156 -8.55 -14.44 -6.02
N ASN A 157 -9.06 -14.94 -4.89
CA ASN A 157 -9.29 -16.37 -4.61
C ASN A 157 -8.05 -17.28 -4.85
N ARG A 158 -6.85 -16.74 -4.58
CA ARG A 158 -5.56 -17.45 -4.63
C ARG A 158 -4.93 -17.56 -3.24
N LEU A 159 -3.72 -18.11 -3.16
CA LEU A 159 -2.97 -18.24 -1.92
C LEU A 159 -2.55 -16.87 -1.37
N GLY A 160 -2.77 -16.66 -0.07
CA GLY A 160 -2.25 -15.50 0.66
C GLY A 160 -0.75 -15.60 0.96
N ASN A 161 -0.22 -14.59 1.66
CA ASN A 161 1.19 -14.52 2.05
C ASN A 161 1.43 -14.63 3.56
N MET A 162 0.38 -14.57 4.41
CA MET A 162 0.52 -14.66 5.87
C MET A 162 0.10 -16.00 6.46
N ASN A 163 -1.16 -16.38 6.24
CA ASN A 163 -1.65 -17.70 6.60
C ASN A 163 -1.97 -18.51 5.34
N VAL A 164 -2.69 -19.62 5.49
CA VAL A 164 -3.06 -20.49 4.35
C VAL A 164 -3.93 -19.79 3.29
N SER A 165 -4.46 -18.60 3.58
CA SER A 165 -5.49 -17.93 2.79
C SER A 165 -5.34 -16.40 2.69
N ALA A 166 -4.95 -15.72 3.77
CA ALA A 166 -5.00 -14.27 3.87
C ALA A 166 -3.70 -13.58 3.42
N GLU A 167 -3.89 -12.43 2.78
CA GLU A 167 -2.85 -11.45 2.50
C GLU A 167 -2.61 -10.56 3.74
N TYR A 168 -1.38 -10.07 3.91
CA TYR A 168 -0.90 -9.29 5.06
C TYR A 168 -1.80 -8.15 5.50
N ASN A 169 -2.08 -7.17 4.64
CA ASN A 169 -2.84 -5.97 5.00
C ASN A 169 -4.24 -6.33 5.53
N PHE A 170 -4.87 -7.32 4.90
CA PHE A 170 -6.19 -7.80 5.32
C PHE A 170 -6.12 -8.73 6.53
N TYR A 171 -5.02 -9.46 6.72
CA TYR A 171 -4.78 -10.31 7.87
C TYR A 171 -4.55 -9.50 9.15
N VAL A 172 -3.82 -8.38 9.06
CA VAL A 172 -3.49 -7.54 10.21
C VAL A 172 -4.74 -6.91 10.82
N ASP A 173 -5.62 -6.31 10.00
CA ASP A 173 -6.88 -5.75 10.47
C ASP A 173 -8.08 -6.13 9.57
N PRO A 174 -8.60 -7.36 9.70
CA PRO A 174 -9.70 -7.84 8.87
C PRO A 174 -11.02 -7.11 9.17
N GLU A 175 -11.21 -6.61 10.40
CA GLU A 175 -12.36 -5.78 10.72
C GLU A 175 -12.32 -4.46 9.97
N ALA A 176 -11.17 -3.79 9.94
CA ALA A 176 -10.99 -2.56 9.19
C ALA A 176 -11.18 -2.79 7.69
N ALA A 177 -10.60 -3.86 7.13
CA ALA A 177 -10.79 -4.22 5.72
C ALA A 177 -12.26 -4.46 5.38
N ARG A 178 -12.99 -5.19 6.24
CA ARG A 178 -14.44 -5.40 6.09
C ARG A 178 -15.22 -4.10 6.12
N ILE A 179 -14.88 -3.16 7.00
CA ILE A 179 -15.54 -1.84 7.08
C ILE A 179 -15.33 -1.04 5.79
N VAL A 180 -14.08 -0.97 5.30
CA VAL A 180 -13.76 -0.20 4.08
C VAL A 180 -14.40 -0.82 2.84
N LEU A 181 -14.37 -2.15 2.69
CA LEU A 181 -15.02 -2.82 1.55
C LEU A 181 -16.54 -2.61 1.52
N ASN A 182 -17.18 -2.50 2.69
CA ASN A 182 -18.61 -2.24 2.79
C ASN A 182 -18.97 -0.74 2.84
N ALA A 183 -17.99 0.16 2.73
CA ALA A 183 -18.25 1.59 2.59
C ALA A 183 -18.79 1.94 1.20
N SER A 184 -19.60 2.99 1.11
CA SER A 184 -20.23 3.46 -0.14
C SER A 184 -19.26 4.05 -1.16
N THR A 185 -17.99 4.23 -0.79
CA THR A 185 -16.94 4.82 -1.61
C THR A 185 -16.62 3.95 -2.83
N ALA A 186 -16.25 4.56 -3.96
CA ALA A 186 -15.70 3.80 -5.10
C ALA A 186 -14.32 3.22 -4.74
N LYS A 187 -14.08 1.95 -5.11
CA LYS A 187 -12.89 1.19 -4.67
C LYS A 187 -12.29 0.40 -5.82
N THR A 188 -10.96 0.44 -5.96
CA THR A 188 -10.21 -0.49 -6.81
C THR A 188 -9.21 -1.25 -5.95
N MET A 189 -9.10 -2.56 -6.15
CA MET A 189 -8.14 -3.42 -5.46
C MET A 189 -7.10 -3.98 -6.43
N VAL A 190 -5.82 -3.87 -6.05
CA VAL A 190 -4.71 -4.64 -6.63
C VAL A 190 -4.30 -5.66 -5.59
N THR A 191 -4.49 -6.94 -5.90
CA THR A 191 -4.30 -8.03 -4.94
C THR A 191 -2.84 -8.50 -4.91
N TRP A 192 -2.50 -9.26 -3.87
CA TRP A 192 -1.20 -9.91 -3.74
C TRP A 192 -0.87 -10.79 -4.96
N ASP A 193 -1.82 -11.59 -5.43
CA ASP A 193 -1.60 -12.46 -6.57
C ASP A 193 -1.45 -11.70 -7.90
N ALA A 194 -2.14 -10.59 -8.09
CA ALA A 194 -1.89 -9.70 -9.24
C ALA A 194 -0.48 -9.08 -9.16
N SER A 195 -0.01 -8.78 -7.95
CA SER A 195 1.33 -8.26 -7.74
C SER A 195 2.42 -9.29 -8.06
N LEU A 196 2.20 -10.56 -7.71
CA LEU A 196 3.09 -11.66 -8.12
C LEU A 196 3.10 -11.88 -9.63
N ASP A 197 1.94 -11.78 -10.28
CA ASP A 197 1.83 -12.03 -11.72
C ASP A 197 2.38 -10.84 -12.54
N PHE A 198 2.29 -9.60 -12.04
CA PHE A 198 2.55 -8.41 -12.86
C PHE A 198 3.52 -7.36 -12.29
N GLY A 199 3.83 -7.40 -11.00
CA GLY A 199 4.60 -6.38 -10.26
C GLY A 199 6.00 -6.84 -9.84
N VAL A 200 6.64 -7.73 -10.58
CA VAL A 200 7.98 -8.24 -10.22
C VAL A 200 9.05 -7.62 -11.11
N MET A 201 10.11 -7.12 -10.48
CA MET A 201 11.36 -6.69 -11.13
C MET A 201 12.35 -7.84 -11.11
N TYR A 202 12.67 -8.37 -12.29
CA TYR A 202 13.61 -9.48 -12.47
C TYR A 202 15.02 -8.96 -12.76
N GLU A 203 15.97 -9.87 -12.94
CA GLU A 203 17.39 -9.55 -13.14
C GLU A 203 17.62 -8.49 -14.21
N GLU A 204 16.98 -8.60 -15.38
CA GLU A 204 17.19 -7.61 -16.46
C GLU A 204 16.72 -6.20 -16.07
N ASP A 205 15.63 -6.11 -15.30
CA ASP A 205 15.12 -4.83 -14.82
C ASP A 205 16.03 -4.24 -13.73
N ILE A 206 16.59 -5.10 -12.87
CA ILE A 206 17.53 -4.71 -11.81
C ILE A 206 18.83 -4.19 -12.41
N GLU A 207 19.37 -4.87 -13.43
CA GLU A 207 20.55 -4.40 -14.18
C GLU A 207 20.30 -3.03 -14.84
N GLU A 208 19.11 -2.83 -15.43
CA GLU A 208 18.72 -1.54 -16.01
C GLU A 208 18.66 -0.44 -14.94
N ILE A 209 18.00 -0.70 -13.80
CA ILE A 209 17.93 0.24 -12.68
C ILE A 209 19.33 0.56 -12.15
N GLN A 210 20.19 -0.44 -11.98
CA GLN A 210 21.56 -0.25 -11.52
C GLN A 210 22.35 0.65 -12.49
N ALA A 211 22.17 0.48 -13.79
CA ALA A 211 22.84 1.26 -14.82
C ALA A 211 22.46 2.77 -14.80
N LEU A 212 21.28 3.13 -14.26
CA LEU A 212 20.88 4.54 -14.10
C LEU A 212 21.86 5.32 -13.20
N ASN A 213 22.42 4.68 -12.18
CA ASN A 213 23.37 5.27 -11.23
C ASN A 213 22.91 6.61 -10.58
N THR A 214 21.61 6.81 -10.44
CA THR A 214 21.00 8.00 -9.82
C THR A 214 20.87 7.83 -8.31
N LYS A 215 20.47 8.88 -7.58
CA LYS A 215 20.08 8.75 -6.16
C LYS A 215 18.85 7.86 -6.02
N GLY A 216 17.88 7.99 -6.92
CA GLY A 216 16.67 7.15 -6.94
C GLY A 216 16.98 5.66 -7.11
N SER A 217 17.82 5.29 -8.09
CA SER A 217 18.13 3.88 -8.33
C SER A 217 18.91 3.25 -7.19
N LYS A 218 19.85 3.99 -6.59
CA LYS A 218 20.56 3.54 -5.38
C LYS A 218 19.60 3.33 -4.22
N PHE A 219 18.76 4.32 -3.93
CA PHE A 219 17.75 4.24 -2.87
C PHE A 219 16.84 3.02 -3.04
N PHE A 220 16.32 2.77 -4.25
CA PHE A 220 15.50 1.61 -4.54
C PHE A 220 16.24 0.29 -4.29
N LEU A 221 17.47 0.15 -4.81
CA LEU A 221 18.24 -1.09 -4.70
C LEU A 221 18.71 -1.36 -3.27
N ASP A 222 19.17 -0.32 -2.56
CA ASP A 222 19.64 -0.44 -1.17
C ASP A 222 18.54 -0.98 -0.25
N ILE A 223 17.28 -0.63 -0.52
CA ILE A 223 16.11 -1.05 0.27
C ILE A 223 15.61 -2.43 -0.16
N ASN A 224 15.41 -2.65 -1.47
CA ASN A 224 14.56 -3.74 -1.95
C ASN A 224 15.33 -5.02 -2.31
N MET A 225 16.66 -5.01 -2.37
CA MET A 225 17.43 -6.24 -2.60
C MET A 225 17.24 -7.28 -1.48
N PHE A 226 16.93 -6.84 -0.26
CA PHE A 226 16.60 -7.72 0.86
C PHE A 226 15.31 -8.53 0.58
N VAL A 227 14.29 -7.89 0.00
CA VAL A 227 13.03 -8.55 -0.40
C VAL A 227 13.28 -9.63 -1.45
N ARG A 228 14.17 -9.37 -2.42
CA ARG A 228 14.56 -10.38 -3.42
C ARG A 228 15.15 -11.64 -2.79
N GLU A 229 16.04 -11.48 -1.81
CA GLU A 229 16.63 -12.62 -1.09
C GLU A 229 15.56 -13.46 -0.38
N PHE A 230 14.61 -12.78 0.29
CA PHE A 230 13.48 -13.42 0.95
C PHE A 230 12.58 -14.16 -0.05
N GLU A 231 12.18 -13.52 -1.16
CA GLU A 231 11.30 -14.10 -2.16
C GLU A 231 11.92 -15.31 -2.87
N LEU A 232 13.22 -15.27 -3.14
CA LEU A 232 13.95 -16.41 -3.68
C LEU A 232 13.94 -17.59 -2.71
N ALA A 233 14.24 -17.34 -1.43
CA ALA A 233 14.28 -18.38 -0.41
C ALA A 233 12.89 -18.97 -0.10
N LYS A 234 11.86 -18.12 -0.08
CA LYS A 234 10.50 -18.50 0.34
C LYS A 234 9.66 -19.08 -0.79
N ARG A 235 9.71 -18.47 -1.97
CA ARG A 235 8.80 -18.75 -3.11
C ARG A 235 9.53 -19.17 -4.38
N GLY A 236 10.85 -19.11 -4.42
CA GLY A 236 11.65 -19.41 -5.62
C GLY A 236 11.54 -18.33 -6.69
N ILE A 237 11.11 -17.12 -6.31
CA ILE A 237 11.02 -15.97 -7.20
C ILE A 237 12.34 -15.20 -7.10
N ASP A 238 13.14 -15.25 -8.16
CA ASP A 238 14.39 -14.47 -8.23
C ASP A 238 14.10 -13.05 -8.76
N GLY A 239 13.46 -12.23 -7.93
CA GLY A 239 13.09 -10.85 -8.28
C GLY A 239 12.56 -10.07 -7.08
N ILE A 240 12.42 -8.76 -7.27
CA ILE A 240 11.86 -7.85 -6.27
C ILE A 240 10.35 -7.74 -6.53
N THR A 241 9.53 -8.10 -5.54
CA THR A 241 8.07 -7.93 -5.57
C THR A 241 7.71 -6.48 -5.21
N CYS A 242 6.97 -5.81 -6.10
CA CYS A 242 6.51 -4.43 -5.95
C CYS A 242 4.99 -4.39 -5.92
N THR A 243 4.40 -4.55 -4.74
CA THR A 243 2.95 -4.61 -4.50
C THR A 243 2.29 -3.24 -4.51
N ASP A 244 2.79 -2.33 -3.70
CA ASP A 244 2.26 -1.01 -3.44
C ASP A 244 2.58 -0.05 -4.59
N SER A 245 3.79 -0.16 -5.12
CA SER A 245 4.19 0.58 -6.31
C SER A 245 3.35 0.21 -7.53
N LEU A 246 2.97 -1.06 -7.67
CA LEU A 246 2.05 -1.50 -8.74
C LEU A 246 0.66 -0.87 -8.56
N LEU A 247 0.13 -0.82 -7.34
CA LEU A 247 -1.12 -0.10 -7.04
C LEU A 247 -1.01 1.37 -7.43
N VAL A 248 0.05 2.06 -7.00
CA VAL A 248 0.23 3.49 -7.27
C VAL A 248 0.38 3.74 -8.78
N ALA A 249 1.07 2.86 -9.52
CA ALA A 249 1.18 2.93 -10.97
C ALA A 249 -0.20 2.83 -11.65
N VAL A 250 -1.01 1.84 -11.26
CA VAL A 250 -2.38 1.65 -11.78
C VAL A 250 -3.28 2.84 -11.39
N ALA A 251 -3.16 3.33 -10.15
CA ALA A 251 -3.88 4.50 -9.72
C ALA A 251 -3.49 5.72 -10.58
N ALA A 252 -2.20 5.92 -10.85
CA ALA A 252 -1.63 7.03 -11.61
C ALA A 252 -2.03 6.99 -13.09
N VAL A 253 -2.00 5.81 -13.71
CA VAL A 253 -2.30 5.56 -15.12
C VAL A 253 -3.25 4.35 -15.20
N PRO A 254 -4.58 4.58 -15.09
CA PRO A 254 -5.57 3.51 -15.09
C PRO A 254 -5.54 2.61 -16.33
N GLU A 255 -4.98 3.08 -17.45
CA GLU A 255 -4.78 2.31 -18.68
C GLU A 255 -3.80 1.13 -18.51
N LEU A 256 -2.99 1.10 -17.44
CA LEU A 256 -2.18 -0.07 -17.10
C LEU A 256 -3.03 -1.27 -16.71
N MET A 257 -4.26 -1.06 -16.24
CA MET A 257 -5.20 -2.12 -15.88
C MET A 257 -5.91 -2.62 -17.14
N LEU A 258 -5.33 -3.65 -17.74
CA LEU A 258 -5.76 -4.27 -19.00
C LEU A 258 -7.07 -5.07 -18.85
N GLN A 259 -7.33 -5.58 -17.65
CA GLN A 259 -8.56 -6.28 -17.31
C GLN A 259 -8.89 -6.08 -15.83
N ALA A 260 -10.15 -5.77 -15.55
CA ALA A 260 -10.70 -5.67 -14.21
C ALA A 260 -12.21 -5.87 -14.25
N THR A 261 -12.76 -6.36 -13.14
CA THR A 261 -14.19 -6.65 -13.00
C THR A 261 -14.70 -6.11 -11.67
N GLU A 262 -15.96 -5.65 -11.64
CA GLU A 262 -16.63 -5.25 -10.41
C GLU A 262 -17.17 -6.50 -9.72
N TYR A 263 -16.68 -6.79 -8.51
CA TYR A 263 -17.13 -7.91 -7.69
C TYR A 263 -17.74 -7.44 -6.38
N TYR A 264 -18.55 -8.31 -5.77
CA TYR A 264 -18.78 -8.24 -4.35
C TYR A 264 -17.60 -8.92 -3.63
N VAL A 265 -16.96 -8.17 -2.74
CA VAL A 265 -15.81 -8.62 -1.94
C VAL A 265 -16.12 -8.42 -0.46
N ASP A 266 -15.89 -9.45 0.36
CA ASP A 266 -16.07 -9.40 1.82
C ASP A 266 -14.95 -10.16 2.54
N VAL A 267 -14.77 -9.90 3.83
CA VAL A 267 -13.64 -10.44 4.63
C VAL A 267 -14.15 -11.31 5.77
N GLU A 268 -13.55 -12.50 5.91
CA GLU A 268 -13.76 -13.39 7.05
C GLU A 268 -13.09 -12.82 8.32
N THR A 269 -13.89 -12.57 9.36
CA THR A 269 -13.45 -11.94 10.62
C THR A 269 -13.58 -12.86 11.83
N GLN A 270 -14.32 -13.96 11.75
CA GLN A 270 -14.65 -14.81 12.89
C GLN A 270 -13.95 -16.18 12.82
N GLY A 271 -13.72 -16.70 11.61
CA GLY A 271 -13.25 -18.05 11.37
C GLY A 271 -11.90 -18.39 12.02
N GLN A 272 -11.74 -19.64 12.42
CA GLN A 272 -10.49 -20.13 13.05
C GLN A 272 -9.33 -20.27 12.04
N PHE A 273 -9.62 -20.62 10.79
CA PHE A 273 -8.60 -21.01 9.80
C PHE A 273 -8.37 -19.98 8.70
N ALA A 274 -9.38 -19.15 8.42
CA ALA A 274 -9.39 -18.26 7.26
C ALA A 274 -9.64 -16.79 7.66
N ARG A 275 -9.40 -16.41 8.93
CA ARG A 275 -9.47 -15.00 9.33
C ARG A 275 -8.52 -14.16 8.46
N GLY A 276 -9.03 -13.04 7.95
CA GLY A 276 -8.33 -12.18 7.00
C GLY A 276 -8.45 -12.58 5.54
N TYR A 277 -9.02 -13.75 5.24
CA TYR A 277 -9.34 -14.10 3.86
C TYR A 277 -10.44 -13.19 3.32
N ASN A 278 -10.20 -12.57 2.16
CA ASN A 278 -11.25 -11.93 1.39
C ASN A 278 -11.83 -12.92 0.37
N VAL A 279 -13.15 -13.01 0.36
CA VAL A 279 -13.89 -13.72 -0.69
C VAL A 279 -14.12 -12.74 -1.83
N VAL A 280 -13.77 -13.13 -3.06
CA VAL A 280 -14.24 -12.45 -4.29
C VAL A 280 -15.34 -13.32 -4.89
N ASP A 281 -16.57 -12.81 -4.96
CA ASP A 281 -17.74 -13.58 -5.40
C ASP A 281 -17.86 -13.60 -6.94
N TRP A 282 -17.07 -14.47 -7.58
CA TRP A 282 -17.02 -14.59 -9.05
C TRP A 282 -18.32 -15.10 -9.68
N GLU A 283 -19.06 -15.93 -8.96
CA GLU A 283 -20.26 -16.61 -9.45
C GLU A 283 -21.55 -15.91 -8.96
N GLU A 284 -21.44 -14.74 -8.33
CA GLU A 284 -22.55 -13.94 -7.77
C GLU A 284 -23.43 -14.74 -6.78
N GLU A 285 -22.86 -15.71 -6.06
CA GLU A 285 -23.58 -16.62 -5.18
C GLU A 285 -24.19 -15.89 -3.96
N PHE A 286 -23.56 -14.83 -3.49
CA PHE A 286 -24.10 -14.02 -2.39
C PHE A 286 -25.23 -13.09 -2.82
N LYS A 287 -25.41 -12.87 -4.13
CA LYS A 287 -26.46 -12.00 -4.69
C LYS A 287 -26.43 -10.58 -4.12
N HIS A 288 -25.24 -10.10 -3.80
CA HIS A 288 -24.99 -8.72 -3.43
C HIS A 288 -24.53 -7.92 -4.64
N ALA A 289 -24.84 -6.62 -4.65
CA ALA A 289 -24.30 -5.73 -5.67
C ALA A 289 -22.76 -5.65 -5.51
N PRO A 290 -22.00 -5.53 -6.61
CA PRO A 290 -20.56 -5.30 -6.54
C PRO A 290 -20.21 -4.08 -5.68
N ASN A 291 -19.12 -4.20 -4.91
CA ASN A 291 -18.63 -3.15 -4.03
C ASN A 291 -17.17 -2.78 -4.30
N CYS A 292 -16.45 -3.53 -5.14
CA CYS A 292 -15.03 -3.30 -5.42
C CYS A 292 -14.66 -3.74 -6.84
N ARG A 293 -13.90 -2.90 -7.54
CA ARG A 293 -13.26 -3.26 -8.80
C ARG A 293 -11.95 -3.98 -8.53
N VAL A 294 -11.82 -5.23 -8.95
CA VAL A 294 -10.59 -6.02 -8.75
C VAL A 294 -9.79 -6.07 -10.04
N ALA A 295 -8.51 -5.70 -9.97
CA ALA A 295 -7.59 -5.79 -11.10
C ALA A 295 -7.22 -7.27 -11.36
N GLU A 296 -7.41 -7.73 -12.59
CA GLU A 296 -7.14 -9.11 -13.00
C GLU A 296 -5.93 -9.23 -13.93
N ARG A 297 -5.67 -8.18 -14.73
CA ARG A 297 -4.53 -8.12 -15.63
C ARG A 297 -3.97 -6.72 -15.68
N ILE A 298 -2.67 -6.59 -15.38
CA ILE A 298 -1.95 -5.32 -15.37
C ILE A 298 -0.78 -5.40 -16.37
N SER A 299 -0.45 -4.30 -17.02
CA SER A 299 0.71 -4.21 -17.92
C SER A 299 2.01 -4.16 -17.11
N SER A 300 2.69 -5.30 -16.97
CA SER A 300 4.00 -5.36 -16.29
C SER A 300 5.04 -4.44 -16.93
N GLN A 301 5.12 -4.41 -18.26
CA GLN A 301 6.06 -3.52 -18.94
C GLN A 301 5.73 -2.05 -18.67
N GLY A 302 4.45 -1.68 -18.72
CA GLY A 302 4.04 -0.30 -18.43
C GLY A 302 4.32 0.12 -16.99
N PHE A 303 4.19 -0.81 -16.03
CA PHE A 303 4.63 -0.59 -14.65
C PHE A 303 6.15 -0.38 -14.56
N LYS A 304 6.93 -1.30 -15.12
CA LYS A 304 8.41 -1.23 -15.15
C LYS A 304 8.92 0.08 -15.75
N ASP A 305 8.37 0.48 -16.89
CA ASP A 305 8.73 1.73 -17.57
C ASP A 305 8.49 2.96 -16.67
N GLN A 306 7.39 2.98 -15.92
CA GLN A 306 7.09 4.07 -14.98
C GLN A 306 8.05 4.11 -13.80
N LEU A 307 8.38 2.94 -13.25
CA LEU A 307 9.31 2.83 -12.13
C LEU A 307 10.72 3.24 -12.56
N VAL A 308 11.24 2.70 -13.66
CA VAL A 308 12.54 3.09 -14.22
C VAL A 308 12.58 4.60 -14.52
N SER A 309 11.51 5.15 -15.12
CA SER A 309 11.41 6.60 -15.38
C SER A 309 11.42 7.46 -14.11
N LEU A 310 10.76 7.01 -13.04
CA LEU A 310 10.80 7.67 -11.73
C LEU A 310 12.23 7.67 -11.18
N LEU A 311 12.86 6.50 -11.11
CA LEU A 311 14.17 6.37 -10.48
C LEU A 311 15.25 7.16 -11.22
N ALA A 312 15.13 7.28 -12.55
CA ALA A 312 16.03 8.09 -13.38
C ALA A 312 15.93 9.60 -13.10
N GLU A 313 14.80 10.10 -12.59
CA GLU A 313 14.57 11.52 -12.34
C GLU A 313 15.18 12.02 -11.03
N ILE A 314 15.32 11.13 -10.04
CA ILE A 314 15.80 11.46 -8.69
C ILE A 314 17.34 11.44 -8.68
N GLN A 315 17.98 12.60 -8.84
CA GLN A 315 19.44 12.76 -8.96
C GLN A 315 20.18 12.86 -7.63
#